data_AF-A0A8S0VHY3-F1
#
_entry.id   AF-A0A8S0VHY3-F1
#
_cell.length_a   1.000
_cell.length_b   1.000
_cell.length_c   1.000
_cell.angle_alpha   90.00
_cell.angle_beta   90.00
_cell.angle_gamma   90.00
#
_symmetry.space_group_name_H-M   'P 1'
#
loop_
_entity.id
_entity.type
_entity.pdbx_description
1 polymer ?
#
loop_
_entity_poly.entity_id
_entity_poly.type
_entity_poly.pdbx_seq_one_letter_code
_entity_poly.pdbx_strand_id
1 'polypeptide(L)'
;MDQNQFANELISSYFLQQWRHNSQTLTLNSTLSNPGTESESARPDLEYEDEGEEFPTELDTVSSSGGFSVVGPDKLSVLYPNVNLHGHDVGVVHANCAAPSKRLLYYFEMYVKNAGAKGQIAIGFIPSSFKVRRHPGWEANTYGYRSDDGLLYRGRGKGESFDPMYTTSDTKYTTGDTVGGGINYATQEFFFTKNGVLVGTVFKDVKSPVIPTVAVHSQGEEVTVNFGKEPFVFDIKAYEAEQRAIQQEKIDCISIPLDASHGLVRSYLEHYGYEGTLEFFDMASKSTTPPISLVPENGFDEEDNMYAMNQRRTLRELIRRGGIDETFAKLHEWYPQIVQVDDNMFSLSLSLSLSLSLSHSHLTC
;
A
#
# COMPACT_ATOMS: atom_id res chain seq x y z
N MET A 1 5.98 -29.25 32.37
CA MET A 1 5.43 -28.14 31.58
C MET A 1 4.59 -27.32 32.54
N ASP A 2 4.94 -26.05 32.68
CA ASP A 2 4.41 -25.18 33.73
C ASP A 2 2.97 -24.75 33.40
N GLN A 3 2.04 -24.94 34.34
CA GLN A 3 0.62 -24.64 34.13
C GLN A 3 0.38 -23.15 33.82
N ASN A 4 1.29 -22.28 34.27
CA ASN A 4 1.26 -20.84 33.98
C ASN A 4 1.61 -20.51 32.52
N GLN A 5 2.47 -21.30 31.87
CA GLN A 5 2.86 -21.06 30.47
C GLN A 5 1.71 -21.42 29.52
N PHE A 6 1.01 -22.52 29.80
CA PHE A 6 -0.18 -22.92 29.04
C PHE A 6 -1.34 -21.92 29.21
N ALA A 7 -1.55 -21.39 30.42
CA ALA A 7 -2.58 -20.38 30.68
C ALA A 7 -2.29 -19.07 29.93
N ASN A 8 -1.03 -18.62 29.88
CA ASN A 8 -0.64 -17.40 29.18
C ASN A 8 -0.79 -17.53 27.65
N GLU A 9 -0.50 -18.70 27.07
CA GLU A 9 -0.74 -18.97 25.65
C GLU A 9 -2.25 -19.02 25.32
N LEU A 10 -3.06 -19.60 26.21
CA LEU A 10 -4.51 -19.68 26.03
C LEU A 10 -5.17 -18.29 26.09
N ILE A 11 -4.73 -17.45 27.03
CA ILE A 11 -5.24 -16.09 27.19
C ILE A 11 -4.82 -15.23 25.99
N SER A 12 -3.55 -15.34 25.55
CA SER A 12 -3.05 -14.60 24.40
C SER A 12 -3.76 -15.00 23.10
N SER A 13 -3.97 -16.29 22.88
CA SER A 13 -4.70 -16.80 21.70
C SER A 13 -6.18 -16.40 21.71
N TYR A 14 -6.82 -16.36 22.88
CA TYR A 14 -8.19 -15.87 23.05
C TYR A 14 -8.32 -14.40 22.64
N PHE A 15 -7.45 -13.51 23.14
CA PHE A 15 -7.51 -12.09 22.79
C PHE A 15 -7.15 -11.82 21.32
N LEU A 16 -6.21 -12.57 20.75
CA LEU A 16 -5.89 -12.52 19.31
C LEU A 16 -7.07 -12.95 18.44
N GLN A 17 -7.77 -14.03 18.81
CA GLN A 17 -8.98 -14.47 18.11
C GLN A 17 -10.12 -13.45 18.27
N GLN A 18 -10.30 -12.89 19.48
CA GLN A 18 -11.32 -11.89 19.74
C GLN A 18 -11.05 -10.59 18.95
N TRP A 19 -9.80 -10.18 18.82
CA TRP A 19 -9.42 -9.03 17.99
C TRP A 19 -9.67 -9.29 16.50
N ARG A 20 -9.29 -10.46 15.98
CA ARG A 20 -9.60 -10.86 14.60
C ARG A 20 -11.10 -10.89 14.33
N HIS A 21 -11.88 -11.45 15.26
CA HIS A 21 -13.32 -11.51 15.16
C HIS A 21 -13.94 -10.11 15.21
N ASN A 22 -13.53 -9.26 16.14
CA ASN A 22 -14.03 -7.89 16.25
C ASN A 22 -13.69 -7.05 15.00
N SER A 23 -12.49 -7.22 14.44
CA SER A 23 -12.06 -6.60 13.18
C SER A 23 -12.91 -7.06 11.98
N GLN A 24 -13.25 -8.35 11.92
CA GLN A 24 -14.18 -8.91 10.93
C GLN A 24 -15.63 -8.46 11.14
N THR A 25 -16.08 -8.24 12.38
CA THR A 25 -17.44 -7.74 12.66
C THR A 25 -17.57 -6.24 12.38
N LEU A 26 -16.49 -5.46 12.53
CA LEU A 26 -16.47 -4.05 12.14
C LEU A 26 -16.57 -3.87 10.61
N THR A 27 -16.06 -4.84 9.85
CA THR A 27 -16.24 -4.91 8.39
C THR A 27 -17.63 -5.46 7.96
N LEU A 28 -18.36 -6.13 8.85
CA LEU A 28 -19.74 -6.59 8.62
C LEU A 28 -20.80 -5.55 9.07
N ASN A 29 -20.57 -4.82 10.16
CA ASN A 29 -21.52 -3.81 10.65
C ASN A 29 -21.55 -2.53 9.80
N SER A 30 -20.52 -2.26 8.99
CA SER A 30 -20.57 -1.23 7.95
C SER A 30 -21.54 -1.56 6.80
N THR A 31 -22.00 -2.81 6.70
CA THR A 31 -22.93 -3.26 5.64
C THR A 31 -24.41 -3.26 6.02
N LEU A 32 -24.77 -2.85 7.24
CA LEU A 32 -26.17 -2.80 7.72
C LEU A 32 -26.63 -1.36 7.97
N SER A 33 -26.72 -0.56 6.90
CA SER A 33 -27.51 0.68 6.89
C SER A 33 -28.07 0.99 5.49
N ASN A 34 -29.00 0.16 5.01
CA ASN A 34 -30.08 0.58 4.10
C ASN A 34 -31.03 -0.61 3.78
N PRO A 35 -32.35 -0.49 3.93
CA PRO A 35 -33.29 -1.49 3.43
C PRO A 35 -33.76 -1.15 2.01
N GLY A 36 -33.51 -2.06 1.07
CA GLY A 36 -34.32 -2.23 -0.14
C GLY A 36 -33.60 -2.06 -1.48
N THR A 37 -33.16 -3.17 -2.09
CA THR A 37 -33.69 -3.79 -3.33
C THR A 37 -32.60 -4.67 -3.95
N GLU A 38 -32.91 -5.95 -4.17
CA GLU A 38 -31.99 -6.97 -4.71
C GLU A 38 -31.60 -6.69 -6.17
N SER A 39 -30.30 -6.68 -6.46
CA SER A 39 -29.71 -7.29 -7.65
C SER A 39 -28.20 -7.49 -7.44
N GLU A 40 -27.71 -8.70 -7.72
CA GLU A 40 -26.32 -9.13 -7.57
C GLU A 40 -25.31 -8.16 -8.21
N SER A 41 -24.43 -7.57 -7.40
CA SER A 41 -23.16 -6.99 -7.86
C SER A 41 -22.09 -7.07 -6.77
N ALA A 42 -20.87 -7.40 -7.19
CA ALA A 42 -19.68 -7.53 -6.37
C ALA A 42 -19.50 -6.39 -5.34
N ARG A 43 -19.00 -6.74 -4.15
CA ARG A 43 -18.70 -5.79 -3.07
C ARG A 43 -17.69 -4.74 -3.56
N PRO A 44 -17.91 -3.43 -3.30
CA PRO A 44 -16.89 -2.43 -3.50
C PRO A 44 -15.89 -2.55 -2.34
N ASP A 45 -14.62 -2.77 -2.68
CA ASP A 45 -13.53 -2.51 -1.76
C ASP A 45 -13.63 -1.04 -1.30
N LEU A 46 -13.20 -0.76 -0.06
CA LEU A 46 -13.08 0.60 0.47
C LEU A 46 -12.05 1.37 -0.37
N GLU A 47 -12.50 1.89 -1.51
CA GLU A 47 -11.83 2.95 -2.23
C GLU A 47 -11.88 4.17 -1.31
N TYR A 48 -10.76 4.45 -0.65
CA TYR A 48 -10.41 5.84 -0.38
C TYR A 48 -10.72 6.61 -1.67
N GLU A 49 -11.47 7.71 -1.58
CA GLU A 49 -11.58 8.64 -2.72
C GLU A 49 -10.17 9.15 -3.03
N ASP A 50 -9.44 8.38 -3.85
CA ASP A 50 -8.19 8.77 -4.46
C ASP A 50 -8.60 9.89 -5.39
N GLU A 51 -8.23 11.14 -5.06
CA GLU A 51 -8.15 12.17 -6.08
C GLU A 51 -7.27 11.60 -7.20
N GLY A 52 -7.96 11.13 -8.26
CA GLY A 52 -7.50 10.03 -9.09
C GLY A 52 -6.17 10.35 -9.72
N GLU A 53 -5.12 9.64 -9.28
CA GLU A 53 -3.83 9.70 -9.94
C GLU A 53 -4.01 9.18 -11.37
N GLU A 54 -3.86 10.06 -12.36
CA GLU A 54 -3.94 9.65 -13.77
C GLU A 54 -2.90 8.56 -14.05
N PHE A 55 -3.31 7.53 -14.79
CA PHE A 55 -2.45 6.42 -15.14
C PHE A 55 -2.20 6.36 -16.66
N PRO A 56 -1.02 5.86 -17.09
CA PRO A 56 -0.68 5.71 -18.49
C PRO A 56 -1.72 4.87 -19.23
N THR A 57 -2.24 5.38 -20.34
CA THR A 57 -3.25 4.67 -21.16
C THR A 57 -2.95 4.70 -22.66
N GLU A 58 -2.09 5.62 -23.09
CA GLU A 58 -1.70 5.84 -24.47
C GLU A 58 -0.30 6.45 -24.55
N LEU A 59 0.30 6.35 -25.73
CA LEU A 59 1.55 6.99 -26.08
C LEU A 59 1.31 8.45 -26.47
N ASP A 60 2.15 9.35 -25.95
CA ASP A 60 2.12 10.77 -26.27
C ASP A 60 2.53 11.01 -27.72
N THR A 61 1.61 11.57 -28.50
CA THR A 61 1.77 11.90 -29.92
C THR A 61 2.32 13.30 -30.16
N VAL A 62 2.30 14.18 -29.14
CA VAL A 62 2.68 15.59 -29.25
C VAL A 62 4.15 15.77 -28.91
N SER A 63 4.67 14.97 -27.98
CA SER A 63 6.05 15.10 -27.50
C SER A 63 7.00 14.00 -27.91
N SER A 64 6.53 13.00 -28.69
CA SER A 64 7.35 11.97 -29.31
C SER A 64 8.36 12.62 -30.25
N SER A 65 9.54 12.82 -29.70
CA SER A 65 10.51 13.79 -30.17
C SER A 65 11.42 13.20 -31.24
N GLY A 66 11.33 13.74 -32.45
CA GLY A 66 12.45 13.69 -33.42
C GLY A 66 12.09 13.39 -34.87
N GLY A 67 10.85 12.97 -35.17
CA GLY A 67 10.46 12.56 -36.52
C GLY A 67 11.03 11.21 -36.98
N PHE A 68 11.67 10.46 -36.06
CA PHE A 68 12.25 9.15 -36.30
C PHE A 68 11.31 7.99 -35.93
N SER A 69 10.22 8.28 -35.22
CA SER A 69 9.14 7.34 -34.92
C SER A 69 7.81 7.88 -35.42
N VAL A 70 6.91 6.95 -35.75
CA VAL A 70 5.51 7.21 -36.06
C VAL A 70 4.67 6.45 -35.04
N VAL A 71 3.83 7.17 -34.30
CA VAL A 71 2.84 6.57 -33.40
C VAL A 71 1.57 6.25 -34.21
N GLY A 72 1.07 5.03 -34.07
CA GLY A 72 -0.14 4.57 -34.75
C GLY A 72 -1.39 5.31 -34.28
N PRO A 73 -2.50 5.23 -35.05
CA PRO A 73 -3.77 5.86 -34.67
C PRO A 73 -4.39 5.26 -33.40
N ASP A 74 -3.99 4.04 -33.04
CA ASP A 74 -4.33 3.38 -31.78
C ASP A 74 -3.64 4.02 -30.55
N LYS A 75 -2.64 4.89 -30.79
CA LYS A 75 -1.75 5.48 -29.80
C LYS A 75 -1.05 4.44 -28.92
N LEU A 76 -0.87 3.23 -29.43
CA LEU A 76 -0.20 2.13 -28.73
C LEU A 76 0.86 1.48 -29.61
N SER A 77 0.79 1.64 -30.93
CA SER A 77 1.81 1.19 -31.88
C SER A 77 2.89 2.24 -32.12
N VAL A 78 4.15 1.82 -32.25
CA VAL A 78 5.27 2.66 -32.67
C VAL A 78 6.01 1.99 -33.82
N LEU A 79 6.29 2.75 -34.88
CA LEU A 79 7.04 2.30 -36.06
C LEU A 79 8.24 3.23 -36.31
N TYR A 80 9.38 2.67 -36.66
CA TYR A 80 10.51 3.40 -37.25
C TYR A 80 10.48 3.28 -38.78
N PRO A 81 10.02 4.32 -39.52
CA PRO A 81 9.71 4.16 -40.95
C PRO A 81 10.95 4.20 -41.86
N ASN A 82 11.96 4.98 -41.50
CA ASN A 82 13.05 5.37 -42.39
C ASN A 82 14.35 4.61 -42.09
N VAL A 83 15.37 4.78 -42.93
CA VAL A 83 16.74 4.35 -42.60
C VAL A 83 17.35 5.38 -41.66
N ASN A 84 17.93 4.95 -40.54
CA ASN A 84 18.67 5.85 -39.66
C ASN A 84 19.95 6.34 -40.35
N LEU A 85 20.15 7.66 -40.41
CA LEU A 85 21.32 8.27 -41.06
C LEU A 85 22.47 8.48 -40.06
N HIS A 86 22.13 8.65 -38.78
CA HIS A 86 23.08 8.83 -37.69
C HIS A 86 22.75 7.94 -36.49
N GLY A 87 23.74 7.62 -35.66
CA GLY A 87 23.57 6.83 -34.44
C GLY A 87 22.78 7.51 -33.32
N HIS A 88 22.28 8.73 -33.55
CA HIS A 88 21.43 9.49 -32.63
C HIS A 88 19.99 9.66 -33.14
N ASP A 89 19.65 9.08 -34.29
CA ASP A 89 18.33 9.17 -34.91
C ASP A 89 17.35 8.21 -34.22
N VAL A 90 17.16 8.37 -32.90
CA VAL A 90 16.33 7.49 -32.08
C VAL A 90 14.88 7.99 -32.06
N GLY A 91 13.94 7.12 -32.39
CA GLY A 91 12.51 7.34 -32.25
C GLY A 91 12.05 6.99 -30.85
N VAL A 92 12.07 7.96 -29.93
CA VAL A 92 11.63 7.78 -28.54
C VAL A 92 10.17 8.23 -28.39
N VAL A 93 9.38 7.43 -27.70
CA VAL A 93 7.96 7.71 -27.44
C VAL A 93 7.66 7.46 -25.96
N HIS A 94 7.02 8.43 -25.32
CA HIS A 94 6.65 8.38 -23.90
C HIS A 94 5.18 8.07 -23.74
N ALA A 95 4.77 7.55 -22.58
CA ALA A 95 3.37 7.55 -22.19
C ALA A 95 2.82 8.97 -21.99
N ASN A 96 1.49 9.09 -22.02
CA ASN A 96 0.76 10.36 -21.86
C ASN A 96 0.89 10.99 -20.46
N CYS A 97 1.16 10.19 -19.42
CA CYS A 97 1.40 10.67 -18.06
C CYS A 97 2.43 9.81 -17.32
N ALA A 98 2.76 10.19 -16.09
CA ALA A 98 3.70 9.45 -15.25
C ALA A 98 3.10 8.14 -14.74
N ALA A 99 3.95 7.18 -14.40
CA ALA A 99 3.56 5.97 -13.72
C ALA A 99 3.00 6.30 -12.33
N PRO A 100 1.80 5.80 -11.98
CA PRO A 100 1.16 6.07 -10.70
C PRO A 100 1.96 5.51 -9.53
N SER A 101 2.11 6.32 -8.48
CA SER A 101 2.98 6.11 -7.33
C SER A 101 2.27 5.64 -6.07
N LYS A 102 0.96 5.84 -5.96
CA LYS A 102 0.17 5.42 -4.77
C LYS A 102 -0.28 3.95 -4.84
N ARG A 103 0.64 3.05 -5.19
CA ARG A 103 0.36 1.61 -5.31
C ARG A 103 1.60 0.78 -5.03
N LEU A 104 1.43 -0.51 -4.79
CA LEU A 104 2.57 -1.40 -4.55
C LEU A 104 3.42 -1.57 -5.81
N LEU A 105 2.76 -1.87 -6.93
CA LEU A 105 3.41 -2.12 -8.21
C LEU A 105 2.79 -1.27 -9.33
N TYR A 106 3.63 -0.85 -10.27
CA TYR A 106 3.21 -0.40 -11.60
C TYR A 106 3.87 -1.28 -12.67
N TYR A 107 3.17 -1.58 -13.76
CA TYR A 107 3.69 -2.48 -14.81
C TYR A 107 3.06 -2.18 -16.17
N PHE A 108 3.85 -2.31 -17.23
CA PHE A 108 3.39 -2.25 -18.62
C PHE A 108 4.23 -3.18 -19.51
N GLU A 109 3.67 -3.60 -20.63
CA GLU A 109 4.32 -4.50 -21.60
C GLU A 109 4.48 -3.84 -22.96
N MET A 110 5.51 -4.27 -23.68
CA MET A 110 5.77 -3.97 -25.08
C MET A 110 5.91 -5.28 -25.84
N TYR A 111 5.12 -5.46 -26.88
CA TYR A 111 5.24 -6.56 -27.82
C TYR A 111 6.04 -6.12 -29.05
N VAL A 112 7.07 -6.88 -29.42
CA VAL A 112 7.88 -6.60 -30.61
C VAL A 112 7.25 -7.27 -31.83
N LYS A 113 6.52 -6.49 -32.62
CA LYS A 113 5.92 -6.95 -33.87
C LYS A 113 6.96 -7.22 -34.94
N ASN A 114 7.98 -6.37 -35.02
CA ASN A 114 9.07 -6.49 -35.97
C ASN A 114 10.34 -5.87 -35.39
N ALA A 115 11.43 -6.65 -35.30
CA ALA A 115 12.74 -6.16 -34.88
C ALA A 115 13.44 -5.28 -35.93
N GLY A 116 12.88 -5.16 -37.14
CA GLY A 116 13.44 -4.33 -38.19
C GLY A 116 14.86 -4.76 -38.60
N ALA A 117 15.63 -3.79 -39.11
CA ALA A 117 16.95 -4.06 -39.68
C ALA A 117 18.04 -4.40 -38.66
N LYS A 118 17.98 -3.82 -37.45
CA LYS A 118 19.03 -3.95 -36.43
C LYS A 118 18.53 -4.43 -35.06
N GLY A 119 17.22 -4.46 -34.81
CA GLY A 119 16.67 -4.88 -33.51
C GLY A 119 17.19 -4.04 -32.35
N GLN A 120 17.18 -2.72 -32.49
CA GLN A 120 17.62 -1.73 -31.50
C GLN A 120 16.42 -1.05 -30.84
N ILE A 121 15.66 -1.86 -30.12
CA ILE A 121 14.44 -1.50 -29.42
C ILE A 121 14.75 -1.42 -27.92
N ALA A 122 14.08 -0.53 -27.20
CA ALA A 122 14.20 -0.41 -25.76
C ALA A 122 12.87 -0.15 -25.07
N ILE A 123 12.72 -0.67 -23.86
CA ILE A 123 11.65 -0.35 -22.92
C ILE A 123 12.25 0.18 -21.62
N GLY A 124 11.60 1.15 -20.98
CA GLY A 124 12.14 1.71 -19.75
C GLY A 124 11.36 2.87 -19.14
N PHE A 125 12.07 3.62 -18.30
CA PHE A 125 11.53 4.72 -17.52
C PHE A 125 12.46 5.93 -17.58
N ILE A 126 11.85 7.11 -17.64
CA ILE A 126 12.56 8.40 -17.60
C ILE A 126 11.95 9.31 -16.53
N PRO A 127 12.69 10.28 -15.98
CA PRO A 127 12.10 11.28 -15.08
C PRO A 127 11.10 12.18 -15.81
N SER A 128 9.98 12.49 -15.17
CA SER A 128 8.98 13.43 -15.70
C SER A 128 9.51 14.86 -15.92
N SER A 129 10.62 15.22 -15.28
CA SER A 129 11.22 16.55 -15.33
C SER A 129 11.92 16.89 -16.66
N PHE A 130 12.23 15.90 -17.50
CA PHE A 130 12.80 16.16 -18.82
C PHE A 130 12.46 15.05 -19.82
N LYS A 131 12.14 15.44 -21.05
CA LYS A 131 11.91 14.52 -22.17
C LYS A 131 13.22 14.24 -22.88
N VAL A 132 13.53 12.96 -23.10
CA VAL A 132 14.79 12.52 -23.72
C VAL A 132 14.60 12.21 -25.20
N ARG A 133 15.63 12.48 -26.00
CA ARG A 133 15.66 12.14 -27.44
C ARG A 133 16.58 10.96 -27.75
N ARG A 134 16.95 10.22 -26.72
CA ARG A 134 17.88 9.08 -26.76
C ARG A 134 17.22 7.87 -26.11
N HIS A 135 17.81 6.69 -26.35
CA HIS A 135 17.36 5.47 -25.70
C HIS A 135 17.23 5.66 -24.18
N PRO A 136 16.15 5.12 -23.55
CA PRO A 136 16.07 5.08 -22.10
C PRO A 136 17.31 4.34 -21.56
N GLY A 137 17.97 4.92 -20.57
CA GLY A 137 19.23 4.43 -20.02
C GLY A 137 20.50 5.06 -20.61
N TRP A 138 20.42 5.94 -21.62
CA TRP A 138 21.60 6.66 -22.13
C TRP A 138 21.88 7.98 -21.42
N GLU A 139 20.89 8.54 -20.74
CA GLU A 139 21.01 9.79 -19.98
C GLU A 139 20.87 9.54 -18.48
N ALA A 140 21.54 10.36 -17.66
CA ALA A 140 21.48 10.22 -16.21
C ALA A 140 20.03 10.13 -15.71
N ASN A 141 19.79 9.29 -14.70
CA ASN A 141 18.46 9.07 -14.11
C ASN A 141 17.42 8.42 -15.05
N THR A 142 17.84 7.92 -16.22
CA THR A 142 16.98 7.11 -17.10
C THR A 142 17.39 5.64 -17.04
N TYR A 143 16.42 4.76 -17.27
CA TYR A 143 16.58 3.32 -17.13
C TYR A 143 15.98 2.64 -18.34
N GLY A 144 16.71 1.74 -18.99
CA GLY A 144 16.19 1.02 -20.14
C GLY A 144 16.79 -0.36 -20.33
N TYR A 145 15.97 -1.26 -20.83
CA TYR A 145 16.31 -2.62 -21.20
C TYR A 145 16.27 -2.75 -22.73
N ARG A 146 17.40 -3.13 -23.33
CA ARG A 146 17.60 -3.09 -24.80
C ARG A 146 17.63 -4.49 -25.43
N SER A 147 17.07 -4.61 -26.63
CA SER A 147 16.95 -5.88 -27.37
C SER A 147 18.26 -6.43 -27.93
N ASP A 148 19.12 -5.54 -28.47
CA ASP A 148 20.28 -5.93 -29.27
C ASP A 148 21.36 -6.65 -28.45
N ASP A 149 21.54 -6.24 -27.20
CA ASP A 149 22.49 -6.81 -26.26
C ASP A 149 21.85 -7.51 -25.07
N GLY A 150 20.56 -7.28 -24.82
CA GLY A 150 19.85 -7.86 -23.67
C GLY A 150 20.31 -7.27 -22.34
N LEU A 151 20.84 -6.03 -22.35
CA LEU A 151 21.44 -5.39 -21.19
C LEU A 151 20.56 -4.29 -20.60
N LEU A 152 20.82 -4.01 -19.33
CA LEU A 152 20.28 -2.89 -18.58
C LEU A 152 21.15 -1.64 -18.77
N TYR A 153 20.53 -0.50 -19.02
CA TYR A 153 21.17 0.79 -19.17
C TYR A 153 20.63 1.77 -18.13
N ARG A 154 21.52 2.45 -17.39
CA ARG A 154 21.18 3.34 -16.26
C ARG A 154 21.92 4.70 -16.28
N GLY A 155 21.97 5.30 -17.46
CA GLY A 155 22.39 6.69 -17.65
C GLY A 155 23.86 6.95 -17.94
N ARG A 156 24.65 5.90 -18.24
CA ARG A 156 26.07 6.01 -18.59
C ARG A 156 26.39 5.58 -20.03
N GLY A 157 25.37 5.28 -20.83
CA GLY A 157 25.53 4.82 -22.22
C GLY A 157 26.25 3.47 -22.38
N LYS A 158 26.56 2.79 -21.28
CA LYS A 158 27.15 1.45 -21.24
C LYS A 158 26.14 0.50 -20.61
N GLY A 159 25.83 -0.58 -21.33
CA GLY A 159 24.97 -1.65 -20.85
C GLY A 159 25.66 -2.48 -19.78
N GLU A 160 24.86 -2.99 -18.86
CA GLU A 160 25.27 -3.84 -17.76
C GLU A 160 24.38 -5.10 -17.77
N SER A 161 24.96 -6.25 -17.42
CA SER A 161 24.16 -7.47 -17.24
C SER A 161 23.21 -7.28 -16.06
N PHE A 162 22.02 -7.84 -16.18
CA PHE A 162 21.13 -8.01 -15.03
C PHE A 162 21.80 -8.89 -13.97
N ASP A 163 21.34 -8.75 -12.72
CA ASP A 163 21.84 -9.55 -11.61
C ASP A 163 21.64 -11.05 -11.92
N PRO A 164 22.71 -11.86 -11.95
CA PRO A 164 22.64 -13.29 -12.22
C PRO A 164 21.66 -14.05 -11.32
N MET A 165 21.38 -13.55 -10.11
CA MET A 165 20.47 -14.20 -9.17
C MET A 165 19.01 -14.19 -9.63
N TYR A 166 18.65 -13.27 -10.53
CA TYR A 166 17.30 -13.10 -11.08
C TYR A 166 17.24 -13.30 -12.60
N THR A 167 18.38 -13.57 -13.23
CA THR A 167 18.54 -13.53 -14.70
C THR A 167 18.49 -14.92 -15.33
N THR A 168 17.63 -15.07 -16.33
CA THR A 168 17.69 -16.21 -17.26
C THR A 168 18.82 -16.01 -18.27
N SER A 169 19.38 -17.08 -18.85
CA SER A 169 20.47 -16.95 -19.84
C SER A 169 20.05 -16.26 -21.16
N ASP A 170 18.75 -15.99 -21.34
CA ASP A 170 18.19 -15.44 -22.57
C ASP A 170 17.52 -14.08 -22.34
N THR A 171 18.35 -13.06 -22.14
CA THR A 171 17.92 -11.66 -21.95
C THR A 171 17.83 -10.85 -23.24
N LYS A 172 18.21 -11.39 -24.40
CA LYS A 172 18.00 -10.69 -25.68
C LYS A 172 16.57 -10.91 -26.15
N TYR A 173 15.97 -9.96 -26.83
CA TYR A 173 14.61 -10.11 -27.34
C TYR A 173 14.48 -9.59 -28.77
N THR A 174 13.52 -10.12 -29.52
CA THR A 174 13.34 -9.85 -30.95
C THR A 174 11.86 -9.98 -31.34
N THR A 175 11.58 -9.97 -32.65
CA THR A 175 10.24 -10.20 -33.21
C THR A 175 9.55 -11.39 -32.55
N GLY A 176 8.34 -11.15 -32.03
CA GLY A 176 7.51 -12.15 -31.37
C GLY A 176 7.63 -12.18 -29.85
N ASP A 177 8.62 -11.51 -29.26
CA ASP A 177 8.77 -11.44 -27.81
C ASP A 177 7.89 -10.33 -27.20
N THR A 178 7.44 -10.60 -25.96
CA THR A 178 6.80 -9.60 -25.09
C THR A 178 7.74 -9.24 -23.95
N VAL A 179 7.98 -7.96 -23.75
CA VAL A 179 8.93 -7.45 -22.75
C VAL A 179 8.22 -6.45 -21.85
N GLY A 180 8.38 -6.58 -20.55
CA GLY A 180 7.74 -5.71 -19.57
C GLY A 180 8.71 -4.85 -18.79
N GLY A 181 8.21 -3.70 -18.33
CA GLY A 181 8.88 -2.81 -17.40
C GLY A 181 7.94 -2.51 -16.24
N GLY A 182 8.44 -2.65 -15.01
CA GLY A 182 7.66 -2.39 -13.81
C GLY A 182 8.43 -1.65 -12.73
N ILE A 183 7.67 -1.16 -11.76
CA ILE A 183 8.15 -0.44 -10.59
C ILE A 183 7.59 -1.17 -9.37
N ASN A 184 8.47 -1.57 -8.46
CA ASN A 184 8.11 -2.00 -7.13
C ASN A 184 8.37 -0.84 -6.16
N TYR A 185 7.30 -0.19 -5.70
CA TYR A 185 7.40 0.96 -4.81
C TYR A 185 7.74 0.58 -3.36
N ALA A 186 7.54 -0.68 -2.97
CA ALA A 186 7.97 -1.17 -1.66
C ALA A 186 9.48 -1.30 -1.56
N THR A 187 10.12 -1.88 -2.57
CA THR A 187 11.58 -2.05 -2.61
C THR A 187 12.30 -0.88 -3.28
N GLN A 188 11.57 0.04 -3.90
CA GLN A 188 12.10 1.12 -4.73
C GLN A 188 12.98 0.56 -5.86
N GLU A 189 12.46 -0.41 -6.60
CA GLU A 189 13.17 -1.06 -7.70
C GLU A 189 12.39 -0.95 -9.01
N PHE A 190 13.10 -0.77 -10.12
CA PHE A 190 12.60 -1.14 -11.43
C PHE A 190 12.82 -2.63 -11.63
N PHE A 191 11.88 -3.29 -12.30
CA PHE A 191 12.01 -4.68 -12.70
C PHE A 191 11.63 -4.84 -14.17
N PHE A 192 12.23 -5.83 -14.83
CA PHE A 192 11.98 -6.12 -16.24
C PHE A 192 11.63 -7.59 -16.43
N THR A 193 10.83 -7.86 -17.45
CA THR A 193 10.38 -9.22 -17.75
C THR A 193 10.51 -9.50 -19.25
N LYS A 194 10.62 -10.76 -19.62
CA LYS A 194 10.55 -11.23 -21.00
C LYS A 194 9.69 -12.49 -21.04
N ASN A 195 8.70 -12.51 -21.92
CA ASN A 195 7.77 -13.62 -22.15
C ASN A 195 7.20 -14.20 -20.85
N GLY A 196 6.77 -13.31 -19.95
CA GLY A 196 6.17 -13.68 -18.66
C GLY A 196 7.15 -14.14 -17.58
N VAL A 197 8.46 -14.00 -17.79
CA VAL A 197 9.49 -14.36 -16.81
C VAL A 197 10.27 -13.12 -16.37
N LEU A 198 10.52 -12.99 -15.07
CA LEU A 198 11.37 -11.93 -14.51
C LEU A 198 12.81 -12.06 -15.04
N VAL A 199 13.36 -10.95 -15.54
CA VAL A 199 14.73 -10.87 -16.07
C VAL A 199 15.68 -10.28 -15.04
N GLY A 200 15.24 -9.29 -14.26
CA GLY A 200 16.05 -8.71 -13.21
C GLY A 200 15.50 -7.39 -12.69
N THR A 201 16.13 -6.88 -11.65
CA THR A 201 15.76 -5.64 -10.96
C THR A 201 16.93 -4.65 -10.88
N VAL A 202 16.62 -3.38 -10.66
CA VAL A 202 17.60 -2.33 -10.38
C VAL A 202 16.99 -1.27 -9.47
N PHE A 203 17.79 -0.78 -8.51
CA PHE A 203 17.34 0.28 -7.61
C PHE A 203 16.92 1.54 -8.37
N LYS A 204 15.75 2.05 -8.04
CA LYS A 204 15.20 3.32 -8.52
C LYS A 204 15.79 4.45 -7.66
N ASP A 205 16.94 4.96 -8.06
CA ASP A 205 17.58 6.12 -7.39
C ASP A 205 16.88 7.46 -7.68
N VAL A 206 15.87 7.47 -8.54
CA VAL A 206 15.11 8.65 -8.95
C VAL A 206 13.93 8.87 -8.02
N LYS A 207 13.91 10.01 -7.34
CA LYS A 207 12.82 10.39 -6.42
C LYS A 207 11.59 11.00 -7.11
N SER A 208 11.74 11.51 -8.33
CA SER A 208 10.64 12.11 -9.08
C SER A 208 9.71 11.06 -9.70
N PRO A 209 8.47 11.46 -10.07
CA PRO A 209 7.60 10.64 -10.92
C PRO A 209 8.33 10.32 -12.23
N VAL A 210 8.12 9.09 -12.71
CA VAL A 210 8.77 8.58 -13.93
C VAL A 210 7.75 8.25 -15.00
N ILE A 211 8.11 8.40 -16.26
CA ILE A 211 7.24 8.18 -17.41
C ILE A 211 7.66 6.88 -18.12
N PRO A 212 6.75 5.91 -18.31
CA PRO A 212 6.99 4.75 -19.16
C PRO A 212 7.40 5.18 -20.57
N THR A 213 8.45 4.59 -21.10
CA THR A 213 9.05 5.00 -22.37
C THR A 213 9.47 3.79 -23.18
N VAL A 214 9.22 3.86 -24.49
CA VAL A 214 9.74 2.92 -25.48
C VAL A 214 10.58 3.66 -26.52
N ALA A 215 11.54 2.97 -27.12
CA ALA A 215 12.38 3.54 -28.16
C ALA A 215 12.63 2.54 -29.30
N VAL A 216 12.65 3.07 -30.51
CA VAL A 216 13.02 2.37 -31.76
C VAL A 216 14.14 3.17 -32.45
N HIS A 217 15.00 2.52 -33.21
CA HIS A 217 16.22 3.11 -33.77
C HIS A 217 16.66 2.56 -35.13
N SER A 218 15.97 1.55 -35.69
CA SER A 218 16.29 1.06 -37.03
C SER A 218 15.08 0.79 -37.90
N GLN A 219 15.28 0.88 -39.21
CA GLN A 219 14.23 0.75 -40.21
C GLN A 219 13.38 -0.50 -40.00
N GLY A 220 12.07 -0.33 -39.99
CA GLY A 220 11.09 -1.40 -39.91
C GLY A 220 10.87 -1.94 -38.50
N GLU A 221 11.52 -1.37 -37.48
CA GLU A 221 11.19 -1.69 -36.10
C GLU A 221 9.77 -1.26 -35.79
N GLU A 222 8.96 -2.21 -35.32
CA GLU A 222 7.56 -2.01 -34.99
C GLU A 222 7.26 -2.69 -33.65
N VAL A 223 6.64 -1.94 -32.74
CA VAL A 223 6.24 -2.41 -31.42
C VAL A 223 4.81 -1.96 -31.08
N THR A 224 4.16 -2.67 -30.17
CA THR A 224 2.91 -2.26 -29.53
C THR A 224 3.05 -2.27 -28.03
N VAL A 225 2.42 -1.30 -27.36
CA VAL A 225 2.48 -1.13 -25.91
C VAL A 225 1.13 -1.50 -25.29
N ASN A 226 1.16 -2.26 -24.21
CA ASN A 226 0.03 -2.58 -23.36
C ASN A 226 0.23 -1.93 -21.98
N PHE A 227 -0.58 -0.92 -21.67
CA PHE A 227 -0.61 -0.27 -20.35
C PHE A 227 -1.56 -0.95 -19.35
N GLY A 228 -2.06 -2.15 -19.66
CA GLY A 228 -3.01 -2.91 -18.84
C GLY A 228 -4.44 -2.94 -19.39
N LYS A 229 -4.65 -2.56 -20.65
CA LYS A 229 -5.96 -2.71 -21.32
C LYS A 229 -6.22 -4.16 -21.69
N GLU A 230 -5.16 -4.88 -22.06
CA GLU A 230 -5.20 -6.32 -22.32
C GLU A 230 -4.52 -7.08 -21.18
N PRO A 231 -4.83 -8.36 -20.96
CA PRO A 231 -4.10 -9.20 -20.02
C PRO A 231 -2.60 -9.21 -20.31
N PHE A 232 -1.78 -9.10 -19.27
CA PHE A 232 -0.33 -9.21 -19.40
C PHE A 232 0.11 -10.66 -19.60
N VAL A 233 1.25 -10.84 -20.27
CA VAL A 233 1.92 -12.15 -20.37
C VAL A 233 2.58 -12.50 -19.03
N PHE A 234 3.12 -11.51 -18.32
CA PHE A 234 3.58 -11.67 -16.95
C PHE A 234 2.42 -11.71 -15.96
N ASP A 235 2.42 -12.69 -15.04
CA ASP A 235 1.44 -12.78 -13.96
C ASP A 235 1.73 -11.74 -12.87
N ILE A 236 1.41 -10.48 -13.18
CA ILE A 236 1.62 -9.35 -12.29
C ILE A 236 0.83 -9.49 -10.98
N LYS A 237 -0.31 -10.19 -11.00
CA LYS A 237 -1.16 -10.39 -9.80
C LYS A 237 -0.50 -11.38 -8.84
N ALA A 238 0.02 -12.49 -9.36
CA ALA A 238 0.79 -13.44 -8.55
C ALA A 238 2.05 -12.77 -7.98
N TYR A 239 2.77 -12.00 -8.80
CA TYR A 239 3.95 -11.26 -8.34
C TYR A 239 3.59 -10.22 -7.26
N GLU A 240 2.49 -9.48 -7.41
CA GLU A 240 2.01 -8.57 -6.37
C GLU A 240 1.69 -9.28 -5.06
N ALA A 241 1.01 -10.43 -5.12
CA ALA A 241 0.68 -11.23 -3.93
C ALA A 241 1.94 -11.73 -3.22
N GLU A 242 2.95 -12.18 -3.97
CA GLU A 242 4.26 -12.57 -3.43
C GLU A 242 4.95 -11.39 -2.73
N GLN A 243 4.99 -10.21 -3.37
CA GLN A 243 5.58 -9.01 -2.78
C GLN A 243 4.84 -8.58 -1.50
N ARG A 244 3.50 -8.66 -1.48
CA ARG A 244 2.69 -8.39 -0.27
C ARG A 244 3.00 -9.37 0.85
N ALA A 245 3.17 -10.65 0.55
CA ALA A 245 3.52 -11.67 1.55
C ALA A 245 4.90 -11.39 2.18
N ILE A 246 5.90 -11.05 1.36
CA ILE A 246 7.25 -10.66 1.84
C ILE A 246 7.18 -9.42 2.73
N GLN A 247 6.36 -8.42 2.37
CA GLN A 247 6.18 -7.23 3.21
C GLN A 247 5.49 -7.57 4.53
N GLN A 248 4.46 -8.42 4.49
CA GLN A 248 3.74 -8.83 5.69
C GLN A 248 4.66 -9.58 6.66
N GLU A 249 5.51 -10.48 6.17
CA GLU A 249 6.50 -11.17 6.99
C GLU A 249 7.47 -10.18 7.65
N LYS A 250 7.95 -9.18 6.91
CA LYS A 250 8.81 -8.12 7.46
C LYS A 250 8.10 -7.31 8.55
N ILE A 251 6.82 -7.00 8.37
CA ILE A 251 5.99 -6.29 9.34
C ILE A 251 5.78 -7.15 10.59
N ASP A 252 5.47 -8.43 10.42
CA ASP A 252 5.23 -9.37 11.52
C ASP A 252 6.50 -9.60 12.36
N CYS A 253 7.68 -9.40 11.76
CA CYS A 253 8.96 -9.44 12.46
C CYS A 253 9.31 -8.14 13.22
N ILE A 254 8.52 -7.06 13.07
CA ILE A 254 8.74 -5.81 13.81
C ILE A 254 8.35 -6.04 15.27
N SER A 255 9.35 -6.14 16.13
CA SER A 255 9.14 -6.21 17.57
C SER A 255 8.74 -4.84 18.11
N ILE A 256 7.59 -4.78 18.78
CA ILE A 256 7.16 -3.61 19.54
C ILE A 256 7.71 -3.76 20.96
N PRO A 257 8.40 -2.74 21.50
CA PRO A 257 8.85 -2.76 22.89
C PRO A 257 7.71 -3.07 23.85
N LEU A 258 7.98 -3.96 24.81
CA LEU A 258 6.96 -4.47 25.71
C LEU A 258 6.37 -3.37 26.61
N ASP A 259 7.20 -2.40 26.99
CA ASP A 259 6.78 -1.18 27.69
C ASP A 259 5.83 -0.31 26.86
N ALA A 260 6.09 -0.13 25.56
CA ALA A 260 5.19 0.63 24.68
C ALA A 260 3.83 -0.06 24.52
N SER A 261 3.83 -1.37 24.27
CA SER A 261 2.59 -2.14 24.13
C SER A 261 1.81 -2.23 25.45
N HIS A 262 2.49 -2.50 26.57
CA HIS A 262 1.87 -2.52 27.90
C HIS A 262 1.35 -1.14 28.32
N GLY A 263 2.11 -0.08 28.07
CA GLY A 263 1.70 1.30 28.34
C GLY A 263 0.42 1.67 27.58
N LEU A 264 0.30 1.26 26.31
CA LEU A 264 -0.90 1.49 25.51
C LEU A 264 -2.13 0.76 26.08
N VAL A 265 -1.98 -0.53 26.41
CA VAL A 265 -3.06 -1.33 27.02
C VAL A 265 -3.47 -0.77 28.38
N ARG A 266 -2.49 -0.43 29.23
CA ARG A 266 -2.71 0.20 30.53
C ARG A 266 -3.46 1.52 30.41
N SER A 267 -3.00 2.42 29.54
CA SER A 267 -3.64 3.72 29.30
C SER A 267 -5.09 3.54 28.83
N TYR A 268 -5.37 2.58 27.95
CA TYR A 268 -6.73 2.24 27.55
C TYR A 268 -7.59 1.76 28.74
N LEU A 269 -7.07 0.84 29.57
CA LEU A 269 -7.82 0.30 30.71
C LEU A 269 -8.10 1.38 31.76
N GLU A 270 -7.12 2.23 32.06
CA GLU A 270 -7.27 3.41 32.93
C GLU A 270 -8.28 4.41 32.35
N HIS A 271 -8.20 4.68 31.04
CA HIS A 271 -9.06 5.65 30.38
C HIS A 271 -10.54 5.25 30.40
N TYR A 272 -10.84 3.96 30.27
CA TYR A 272 -12.22 3.46 30.22
C TYR A 272 -12.72 2.88 31.56
N GLY A 273 -11.97 3.09 32.66
CA GLY A 273 -12.37 2.68 33.99
C GLY A 273 -12.45 1.16 34.20
N TYR A 274 -11.66 0.38 33.45
CA TYR A 274 -11.53 -1.08 33.60
C TYR A 274 -10.60 -1.44 34.77
N GLU A 275 -10.83 -0.89 35.96
CA GLU A 275 -9.92 -0.98 37.11
C GLU A 275 -9.55 -2.43 37.46
N GLY A 276 -10.53 -3.32 37.62
CA GLY A 276 -10.24 -4.73 37.96
C GLY A 276 -9.37 -5.42 36.90
N THR A 277 -9.64 -5.18 35.62
CA THR A 277 -8.81 -5.73 34.53
C THR A 277 -7.41 -5.12 34.53
N LEU A 278 -7.28 -3.82 34.80
CA LEU A 278 -5.99 -3.16 34.94
C LEU A 278 -5.15 -3.77 36.06
N GLU A 279 -5.76 -4.03 37.23
CA GLU A 279 -5.07 -4.65 38.36
C GLU A 279 -4.50 -6.03 38.00
N PHE A 280 -5.31 -6.88 37.36
CA PHE A 280 -4.85 -8.19 36.87
C PHE A 280 -3.76 -8.06 35.80
N PHE A 281 -3.89 -7.09 34.89
CA PHE A 281 -2.92 -6.82 33.84
C PHE A 281 -1.56 -6.35 34.42
N ASP A 282 -1.59 -5.44 35.39
CA ASP A 282 -0.41 -4.97 36.12
C ASP A 282 0.27 -6.09 36.90
N MET A 283 -0.52 -6.94 37.56
CA MET A 283 0.01 -8.08 38.31
C MET A 283 0.71 -9.08 37.38
N ALA A 284 0.13 -9.38 36.21
CA ALA A 284 0.73 -10.26 35.22
C ALA A 284 1.98 -9.65 34.57
N SER A 285 2.01 -8.34 34.34
CA SER A 285 3.12 -7.63 33.67
C SER A 285 4.32 -7.31 34.58
N LYS A 286 4.10 -7.11 35.89
CA LYS A 286 5.18 -6.95 36.90
C LYS A 286 6.16 -8.13 36.96
N SER A 287 5.75 -9.31 36.45
CA SER A 287 6.60 -10.49 36.30
C SER A 287 7.61 -10.39 35.15
N THR A 288 7.45 -9.44 34.22
CA THR A 288 8.14 -9.46 32.92
C THR A 288 8.74 -8.12 32.51
N THR A 289 8.32 -6.98 33.11
CA THR A 289 8.85 -5.65 32.77
C THR A 289 9.08 -4.76 34.01
N PRO A 290 10.12 -3.91 34.03
CA PRO A 290 10.26 -2.88 35.06
C PRO A 290 9.09 -1.88 35.00
N PRO A 291 8.77 -1.18 36.11
CA PRO A 291 7.64 -0.25 36.15
C PRO A 291 7.80 0.86 35.12
N ILE A 292 6.79 1.03 34.26
CA ILE A 292 6.72 2.17 33.34
C ILE A 292 6.34 3.38 34.19
N SER A 293 7.32 4.21 34.57
CA SER A 293 7.01 5.58 34.98
C SER A 293 6.68 6.36 33.72
N LEU A 294 5.40 6.40 33.35
CA LEU A 294 4.90 7.45 32.47
C LEU A 294 5.14 8.75 33.23
N VAL A 295 6.19 9.49 32.86
CA VAL A 295 6.35 10.87 33.33
C VAL A 295 5.09 11.59 32.87
N PRO A 296 4.28 12.17 33.77
CA PRO A 296 3.11 12.92 33.36
C PRO A 296 3.59 14.11 32.52
N GLU A 297 3.39 14.07 31.19
CA GLU A 297 3.66 15.23 30.33
C GLU A 297 2.76 16.42 30.70
N ASN A 298 1.66 16.15 31.41
CA ASN A 298 0.81 17.13 32.06
C ASN A 298 0.88 16.87 33.56
N GLY A 299 1.42 17.78 34.35
CA GLY A 299 1.61 17.67 35.81
C GLY A 299 0.32 17.58 36.64
N PHE A 300 -0.55 16.62 36.31
CA PHE A 300 -1.69 16.19 37.11
C PHE A 300 -1.21 15.12 38.09
N ASP A 301 -1.57 15.28 39.38
CA ASP A 301 -1.18 14.38 40.46
C ASP A 301 -1.79 12.97 40.26
N GLU A 302 -1.07 11.92 40.67
CA GLU A 302 -1.52 10.51 40.60
C GLU A 302 -2.89 10.30 41.30
N GLU A 303 -3.19 11.14 42.28
CA GLU A 303 -4.41 11.11 43.10
C GLU A 303 -5.66 11.55 42.30
N ASP A 304 -5.52 12.53 41.40
CA ASP A 304 -6.59 12.97 40.49
C ASP A 304 -6.91 11.90 39.45
N ASN A 305 -5.88 11.21 38.94
CA ASN A 305 -6.06 10.10 38.00
C ASN A 305 -6.79 8.91 38.65
N MET A 306 -6.44 8.57 39.88
CA MET A 306 -7.11 7.51 40.65
C MET A 306 -8.58 7.87 40.92
N TYR A 307 -8.86 9.15 41.26
CA TYR A 307 -10.22 9.63 41.50
C TYR A 307 -11.07 9.58 40.23
N ALA A 308 -10.55 10.08 39.10
CA ALA A 308 -11.22 10.05 37.81
C ALA A 308 -11.45 8.61 37.28
N MET A 309 -10.54 7.69 37.57
CA MET A 309 -10.69 6.27 37.20
C MET A 309 -11.80 5.58 37.99
N ASN A 310 -11.87 5.81 39.30
CA ASN A 310 -12.91 5.26 40.17
C ASN A 310 -14.32 5.79 39.79
N GLN A 311 -14.42 7.08 39.45
CA GLN A 311 -15.67 7.67 38.95
C GLN A 311 -16.14 6.98 37.67
N ARG A 312 -15.24 6.79 36.69
CA ARG A 312 -15.55 6.08 35.43
C ARG A 312 -15.97 4.63 35.65
N ARG A 313 -15.31 3.91 36.55
CA ARG A 313 -15.70 2.55 36.96
C ARG A 313 -17.13 2.52 37.48
N THR A 314 -17.47 3.42 38.40
CA THR A 314 -18.79 3.47 39.05
C THR A 314 -19.89 3.77 38.04
N LEU A 315 -19.68 4.78 37.18
CA LEU A 315 -20.64 5.12 36.11
C LEU A 315 -20.89 3.92 35.20
N ARG A 316 -19.83 3.20 34.83
CA ARG A 316 -19.95 2.02 33.98
C ARG A 316 -20.75 0.89 34.62
N GLU A 317 -20.55 0.63 35.91
CA GLU A 317 -21.30 -0.39 36.63
C GLU A 317 -22.79 -0.06 36.73
N LEU A 318 -23.13 1.22 36.98
CA LEU A 318 -24.51 1.69 37.00
C LEU A 318 -25.17 1.51 35.63
N ILE A 319 -24.50 1.94 34.56
CA ILE A 319 -24.98 1.75 33.18
C ILE A 319 -25.21 0.27 32.89
N ARG A 320 -24.24 -0.60 33.21
CA ARG A 320 -24.33 -2.05 32.97
C ARG A 320 -25.50 -2.70 33.69
N ARG A 321 -25.87 -2.20 34.87
CA ARG A 321 -27.00 -2.70 35.67
C ARG A 321 -28.33 -2.05 35.29
N GLY A 322 -28.35 -1.12 34.33
CA GLY A 322 -29.54 -0.37 33.92
C GLY A 322 -29.93 0.80 34.84
N GLY A 323 -29.05 1.21 35.75
CA GLY A 323 -29.25 2.32 36.69
C GLY A 323 -29.05 3.69 36.03
N ILE A 324 -29.91 4.05 35.07
CA ILE A 324 -29.74 5.25 34.25
C ILE A 324 -29.90 6.54 35.07
N ASP A 325 -30.92 6.62 35.93
CA ASP A 325 -31.17 7.81 36.75
C ASP A 325 -30.04 8.06 37.77
N GLU A 326 -29.53 6.99 38.39
CA GLU A 326 -28.37 7.04 39.27
C GLU A 326 -27.10 7.45 38.51
N THR A 327 -26.93 6.96 37.27
CA THR A 327 -25.82 7.37 36.40
C THR A 327 -25.86 8.87 36.13
N PHE A 328 -27.04 9.42 35.75
CA PHE A 328 -27.20 10.84 35.48
C PHE A 328 -26.99 11.70 36.73
N ALA A 329 -27.50 11.27 37.89
CA ALA A 329 -27.25 11.94 39.16
C ALA A 329 -25.75 12.03 39.46
N LYS A 330 -25.00 10.93 39.25
CA LYS A 330 -23.54 10.90 39.42
C LYS A 330 -22.78 11.73 38.38
N LEU A 331 -23.24 11.78 37.13
CA LEU A 331 -22.65 12.66 36.10
C LEU A 331 -22.84 14.13 36.44
N HIS A 332 -24.02 14.54 36.91
CA HIS A 332 -24.28 15.92 37.35
C HIS A 332 -23.45 16.30 38.58
N GLU A 333 -23.25 15.35 39.50
CA GLU A 333 -22.46 15.54 40.72
C GLU A 333 -20.96 15.70 40.40
N TRP A 334 -20.40 14.83 39.56
CA TRP A 334 -18.96 14.73 39.34
C TRP A 334 -18.45 15.55 38.16
N TYR A 335 -19.27 15.74 37.13
CA TYR A 335 -18.91 16.47 35.91
C TYR A 335 -20.02 17.46 35.51
N PRO A 336 -20.36 18.43 36.37
CA PRO A 336 -21.44 19.38 36.11
C PRO A 336 -21.24 20.17 34.81
N GLN A 337 -19.98 20.46 34.44
CA GLN A 337 -19.65 21.12 33.17
C GLN A 337 -19.94 20.26 31.95
N ILE A 338 -19.88 18.92 32.07
CA ILE A 338 -20.23 18.05 30.97
C ILE A 338 -21.70 18.23 30.72
N VAL A 339 -22.58 18.19 31.73
CA VAL A 339 -24.05 18.14 31.60
C VAL A 339 -24.75 19.48 31.28
N GLN A 340 -24.02 20.61 31.13
CA GLN A 340 -24.61 21.92 30.84
C GLN A 340 -24.74 22.28 29.33
N VAL A 341 -24.13 21.48 28.45
CA VAL A 341 -24.10 21.69 26.98
C VAL A 341 -25.28 21.03 26.24
N ASP A 342 -26.43 21.70 26.25
CA ASP A 342 -27.64 21.49 25.41
C ASP A 342 -28.22 20.05 25.28
N ASP A 343 -29.50 19.93 25.66
CA ASP A 343 -30.33 18.70 25.64
C ASP A 343 -30.28 17.87 24.33
N ASN A 344 -29.87 18.46 23.21
CA ASN A 344 -29.74 17.78 21.91
C ASN A 344 -28.34 17.25 21.59
N MET A 345 -27.26 17.74 22.24
CA MET A 345 -25.88 17.29 21.96
C MET A 345 -25.41 16.20 22.93
N PHE A 346 -26.00 16.15 24.14
CA PHE A 346 -25.81 15.05 25.08
C PHE A 346 -26.23 13.70 24.55
N SER A 347 -27.37 13.65 23.86
CA SER A 347 -27.84 12.39 23.28
C SER A 347 -26.83 11.83 22.27
N LEU A 348 -26.13 12.67 21.51
CA LEU A 348 -25.12 12.27 20.54
C LEU A 348 -23.81 11.82 21.21
N SER A 349 -23.29 12.55 22.20
CA SER A 349 -22.07 12.20 22.95
C SER A 349 -22.24 10.92 23.77
N LEU A 350 -23.39 10.78 24.45
CA LEU A 350 -23.73 9.59 25.19
C LEU A 350 -24.08 8.45 24.23
N SER A 351 -24.75 8.69 23.10
CA SER A 351 -25.00 7.64 22.10
C SER A 351 -23.71 7.12 21.47
N LEU A 352 -22.70 7.95 21.19
CA LEU A 352 -21.40 7.47 20.69
C LEU A 352 -20.66 6.65 21.76
N SER A 353 -20.74 7.07 23.02
CA SER A 353 -20.09 6.37 24.15
C SER A 353 -20.82 5.08 24.55
N LEU A 354 -22.15 5.04 24.43
CA LEU A 354 -22.98 3.85 24.66
C LEU A 354 -23.04 2.93 23.45
N SER A 355 -23.01 3.42 22.20
CA SER A 355 -23.01 2.57 21.00
C SER A 355 -21.76 1.72 20.91
N LEU A 356 -20.62 2.24 21.39
CA LEU A 356 -19.38 1.48 21.53
C LEU A 356 -19.40 0.47 22.70
N SER A 357 -20.31 0.64 23.68
CA SER A 357 -20.49 -0.29 24.80
C SER A 357 -21.63 -1.30 24.60
N LEU A 358 -22.59 -1.03 23.72
CA LEU A 358 -23.80 -1.84 23.49
C LEU A 358 -23.76 -2.67 22.20
N SER A 359 -22.79 -2.47 21.30
CA SER A 359 -22.64 -3.31 20.10
C SER A 359 -22.24 -4.77 20.41
N HIS A 360 -22.01 -5.14 21.67
CA HIS A 360 -21.66 -6.50 22.10
C HIS A 360 -22.74 -7.20 22.93
N SER A 361 -23.95 -6.64 23.03
CA SER A 361 -25.04 -7.21 23.85
C SER A 361 -26.15 -7.93 23.07
N HIS A 362 -26.09 -7.96 21.73
CA HIS A 362 -27.07 -8.68 20.91
C HIS A 362 -26.39 -9.67 19.97
N LEU A 363 -25.78 -10.71 20.54
CA LEU A 363 -25.44 -11.95 19.85
C LEU A 363 -25.41 -13.13 20.84
N THR A 364 -26.43 -13.22 21.69
CA THR A 364 -26.76 -14.45 22.43
C THR A 364 -28.26 -14.48 22.72
N CYS A 365 -29.01 -15.00 21.75
CA CYS A 365 -30.05 -15.99 22.04
C CYS A 365 -30.07 -17.01 20.91
#